data_AF-A0AA39URT7-F1
#
_entry.id   AF-A0AA39URT7-F1
#
_cell.length_a   1.000
_cell.length_b   1.000
_cell.length_c   1.000
_cell.angle_alpha   90.00
_cell.angle_beta   90.00
_cell.angle_gamma   90.00
#
_symmetry.space_group_name_H-M   'P 1'
#
loop_
_entity.id
_entity.type
_entity.pdbx_description
1 polymer ?
#
loop_
_entity_poly.entity_id
_entity_poly.type
_entity_poly.pdbx_seq_one_letter_code
_entity_poly.pdbx_strand_id
1 'polypeptide(L)'
;MSLLAAALPYNPSYSALFPIGQNIMSSNLCEGCHKKPKRANYDYCSKTCGVRDLCEFCHKRRKFVDGAKKHPYCGRSCADSAMAATNSSSAPNSTTTSTTSQTHSKPKTDCLRCHKVPKLSDSPFCGQACEDAVGRNAPTIIDIPHDHSMFKNVQHQFQLGWRHNTRCPTVRKIYKIILRSDISQKYQQYRDDVEKAGNFKADPTMTAGNEKRRWHGTRKDCNLGDPNSMQGATCATRRRVACVILSANLSTSINGERTQAGEDSGRNLHVGHDIEGERLHPQHWTL
;
A
#
# COMPACT_ATOMS: atom_id res chain seq x y z
N MET A 1 -53.41 -38.55 -20.20
CA MET A 1 -52.77 -37.78 -21.29
C MET A 1 -51.35 -38.26 -21.44
N SER A 2 -51.10 -39.09 -22.45
CA SER A 2 -49.76 -39.50 -22.87
C SER A 2 -49.06 -38.32 -23.54
N LEU A 3 -47.76 -38.17 -23.30
CA LEU A 3 -46.74 -38.30 -24.35
C LEU A 3 -45.33 -38.23 -23.73
N LEU A 4 -44.61 -39.32 -23.93
CA LEU A 4 -43.16 -39.45 -23.86
C LEU A 4 -42.50 -38.66 -24.99
N ALA A 5 -41.30 -38.13 -24.75
CA ALA A 5 -40.33 -37.86 -25.82
C ALA A 5 -38.91 -38.22 -25.33
N ALA A 6 -38.30 -39.14 -26.06
CA ALA A 6 -36.95 -39.66 -25.85
C ALA A 6 -35.91 -38.89 -26.68
N ALA A 7 -34.65 -39.03 -26.27
CA ALA A 7 -33.44 -38.42 -26.81
C ALA A 7 -33.09 -38.84 -28.25
N LEU A 8 -32.24 -38.05 -28.91
CA LEU A 8 -31.04 -38.55 -29.61
C LEU A 8 -29.92 -37.47 -29.68
N PRO A 9 -28.64 -37.89 -29.77
CA PRO A 9 -27.45 -37.04 -29.73
C PRO A 9 -26.97 -36.60 -31.13
N TYR A 10 -26.21 -35.50 -31.20
CA TYR A 10 -25.51 -35.08 -32.41
C TYR A 10 -24.02 -34.85 -32.12
N ASN A 11 -23.19 -35.62 -32.81
CA ASN A 11 -21.75 -35.39 -33.01
C ASN A 11 -21.41 -35.93 -34.41
N PRO A 12 -20.72 -35.16 -35.25
CA PRO A 12 -19.53 -35.74 -35.88
C PRO A 12 -18.35 -34.76 -35.99
N SER A 13 -17.22 -35.19 -35.41
CA SER A 13 -15.90 -35.35 -36.05
C SER A 13 -15.48 -34.38 -37.16
N TYR A 14 -14.40 -33.64 -36.90
CA TYR A 14 -13.41 -33.24 -37.92
C TYR A 14 -11.99 -33.57 -37.43
N SER A 15 -11.24 -34.24 -38.30
CA SER A 15 -9.86 -34.67 -38.12
C SER A 15 -8.92 -33.81 -38.97
N ALA A 16 -7.73 -33.57 -38.39
CA ALA A 16 -6.41 -33.36 -38.99
C ALA A 16 -6.12 -32.08 -39.81
N LEU A 17 -5.05 -31.36 -39.42
CA LEU A 17 -3.74 -31.38 -40.09
C LEU A 17 -2.71 -30.58 -39.29
N PHE A 18 -1.53 -31.19 -39.08
CA PHE A 18 -0.33 -30.60 -38.49
C PHE A 18 0.50 -29.88 -39.56
N PRO A 19 1.30 -28.88 -39.16
CA PRO A 19 2.64 -28.72 -39.71
C PRO A 19 3.72 -28.97 -38.64
N ILE A 20 4.73 -29.73 -39.07
CA ILE A 20 6.00 -29.98 -38.41
C ILE A 20 6.81 -28.67 -38.42
N GLY A 21 7.29 -28.24 -37.26
CA GLY A 21 8.07 -27.02 -37.12
C GLY A 21 8.85 -26.95 -35.81
N GLN A 22 10.05 -27.52 -35.84
CA GLN A 22 11.23 -27.21 -35.01
C GLN A 22 11.19 -27.49 -33.49
N ASN A 23 12.12 -28.37 -33.12
CA ASN A 23 12.49 -28.80 -31.78
C ASN A 23 13.21 -27.66 -31.06
N ILE A 24 12.48 -26.87 -30.27
CA ILE A 24 13.05 -26.13 -29.15
C ILE A 24 12.58 -26.87 -27.91
N MET A 25 13.50 -27.45 -27.15
CA MET A 25 13.26 -28.03 -25.82
C MET A 25 12.91 -26.91 -24.82
N SER A 26 11.84 -26.18 -25.10
CA SER A 26 11.22 -25.23 -24.18
C SER A 26 10.35 -26.04 -23.23
N SER A 27 10.76 -26.11 -21.97
CA SER A 27 10.00 -26.80 -20.93
C SER A 27 8.52 -26.40 -20.97
N ASN A 28 7.63 -27.37 -21.18
CA ASN A 28 6.17 -27.17 -21.20
C ASN A 28 5.59 -26.86 -19.81
N LEU A 29 6.43 -26.69 -18.79
CA LEU A 29 6.02 -26.41 -17.42
C LEU A 29 6.01 -24.90 -17.13
N CYS A 30 5.07 -24.51 -16.28
CA CYS A 30 4.90 -23.16 -15.77
C CYS A 30 6.19 -22.65 -15.11
N GLU A 31 6.67 -21.47 -15.54
CA GLU A 31 7.89 -20.83 -15.02
C GLU A 31 7.76 -20.32 -13.58
N GLY A 32 6.54 -20.26 -13.04
CA GLY A 32 6.29 -19.84 -11.67
C GLY A 32 6.27 -21.00 -10.66
N CYS A 33 5.73 -22.16 -11.05
CA CYS A 33 5.55 -23.29 -10.12
C CYS A 33 6.32 -24.55 -10.50
N HIS A 34 6.77 -24.68 -11.75
CA HIS A 34 7.49 -25.82 -12.31
C HIS A 34 6.77 -27.18 -12.07
N LYS A 35 5.45 -27.15 -11.88
CA LYS A 35 4.62 -28.32 -11.51
C LYS A 35 3.42 -28.55 -12.43
N LYS A 36 2.99 -27.51 -13.13
CA LYS A 36 1.79 -27.53 -14.00
C LYS A 36 2.17 -27.05 -15.39
N PRO A 37 1.52 -27.52 -16.45
CA PRO A 37 1.81 -27.06 -17.80
C PRO A 37 1.50 -25.56 -17.96
N LYS A 38 2.21 -24.92 -18.89
CA LYS A 38 1.91 -23.55 -19.36
C LYS A 38 0.50 -23.50 -19.96
N ARG A 39 -0.23 -22.39 -19.78
CA ARG A 39 -1.49 -22.17 -20.54
C ARG A 39 -1.11 -21.71 -21.94
N ALA A 40 -1.87 -22.10 -22.96
CA ALA A 40 -1.50 -21.92 -24.39
C ALA A 40 -0.72 -20.62 -24.70
N ASN A 41 -1.28 -19.45 -24.36
CA ASN A 41 -0.65 -18.13 -24.60
C ASN A 41 0.05 -17.51 -23.38
N TYR A 42 0.38 -18.28 -22.35
CA TYR A 42 0.96 -17.78 -21.09
C TYR A 42 2.06 -18.69 -20.56
N ASP A 43 3.18 -18.09 -20.13
CA ASP A 43 4.31 -18.81 -19.52
C ASP A 43 3.99 -19.46 -18.15
N TYR A 44 2.76 -19.30 -17.66
CA TYR A 44 2.31 -19.74 -16.36
C TYR A 44 0.96 -20.44 -16.39
N CYS A 45 0.77 -21.36 -15.44
CA CYS A 45 -0.46 -22.15 -15.31
C CYS A 45 -1.64 -21.35 -14.72
N SER A 46 -1.40 -20.21 -14.05
CA SER A 46 -2.43 -19.38 -13.42
C SER A 46 -1.98 -17.93 -13.23
N LYS A 47 -2.94 -17.01 -13.03
CA LYS A 47 -2.68 -15.60 -12.68
C LYS A 47 -1.82 -15.48 -11.42
N THR A 48 -2.06 -16.33 -10.42
CA THR A 48 -1.29 -16.37 -9.17
C THR A 48 0.18 -16.70 -9.40
N CYS A 49 0.48 -17.58 -10.36
CA CYS A 49 1.87 -17.90 -10.72
C CYS A 49 2.55 -16.77 -11.51
N GLY A 50 1.79 -15.99 -12.29
CA GLY A 50 2.31 -14.81 -12.99
C GLY A 50 2.66 -13.64 -12.05
N VAL A 51 1.87 -13.41 -10.99
CA VAL A 51 2.11 -12.31 -10.03
C VAL A 51 3.38 -12.52 -9.21
N ARG A 52 3.78 -13.78 -8.96
CA ARG A 52 5.02 -14.11 -8.23
C ARG A 52 6.29 -13.76 -9.00
N ASP A 53 6.16 -13.37 -10.26
CA ASP A 53 7.29 -13.09 -11.14
C ASP A 53 7.55 -11.60 -11.41
N LEU A 54 6.89 -10.73 -10.66
CA LEU A 54 7.08 -9.30 -10.77
C LEU A 54 8.32 -8.83 -10.01
N CYS A 55 8.93 -7.77 -10.52
CA CYS A 55 10.02 -7.04 -9.89
C CYS A 55 9.68 -6.73 -8.44
N GLU A 56 10.59 -7.04 -7.53
CA GLU A 56 10.40 -6.81 -6.10
C GLU A 56 10.42 -5.32 -5.72
N PHE A 57 10.94 -4.47 -6.60
CA PHE A 57 10.99 -3.02 -6.39
C PHE A 57 9.77 -2.29 -6.98
N CYS A 58 9.52 -2.46 -8.29
CA CYS A 58 8.48 -1.69 -8.97
C CYS A 58 7.12 -2.39 -9.04
N HIS A 59 7.06 -3.72 -8.85
CA HIS A 59 5.87 -4.57 -8.98
C HIS A 59 5.07 -4.43 -10.28
N LYS A 60 5.64 -3.78 -11.31
CA LYS A 60 4.97 -3.48 -12.59
C LYS A 60 5.49 -4.30 -13.76
N ARG A 61 6.76 -4.68 -13.72
CA ARG A 61 7.45 -5.43 -14.79
C ARG A 61 7.94 -6.76 -14.24
N ARG A 62 8.09 -7.76 -15.11
CA ARG A 62 8.65 -9.06 -14.72
C ARG A 62 10.12 -8.94 -14.32
N LYS A 63 10.57 -9.87 -13.50
CA LYS A 63 11.97 -10.07 -13.14
C LYS A 63 12.84 -10.24 -14.39
N PHE A 64 13.98 -9.56 -14.43
CA PHE A 64 14.92 -9.63 -15.55
C PHE A 64 15.61 -11.00 -15.56
N VAL A 65 15.70 -11.63 -16.73
CA VAL A 65 16.35 -12.93 -16.92
C VAL A 65 17.58 -12.71 -17.78
N ASP A 66 18.75 -13.01 -17.23
CA ASP A 66 20.05 -12.96 -17.91
C ASP A 66 20.52 -14.39 -18.17
N GLY A 67 20.18 -14.92 -19.36
CA GLY A 67 20.37 -16.32 -19.69
C GLY A 67 19.61 -17.25 -18.74
N ALA A 68 20.35 -18.04 -17.95
CA ALA A 68 19.76 -18.95 -16.95
C ALA A 68 19.50 -18.29 -15.58
N LYS A 69 19.98 -17.06 -15.36
CA LYS A 69 19.91 -16.38 -14.05
C LYS A 69 18.73 -15.41 -14.00
N LYS A 70 17.86 -15.59 -13.01
CA LYS A 70 16.71 -14.72 -12.77
C LYS A 70 17.00 -13.70 -11.68
N HIS A 71 16.94 -12.42 -12.02
CA HIS A 71 17.19 -11.32 -11.09
C HIS A 71 15.91 -10.95 -10.32
N PRO A 72 15.99 -10.53 -9.05
CA PRO A 72 14.81 -10.12 -8.28
C PRO A 72 14.13 -8.84 -8.81
N TYR A 73 14.81 -8.11 -9.72
CA TYR A 73 14.35 -6.83 -10.26
C TYR A 73 14.18 -6.89 -11.78
N CYS A 74 13.34 -6.02 -12.35
CA CYS A 74 13.09 -5.97 -13.79
C CYS A 74 14.18 -5.28 -14.64
N GLY A 75 15.27 -4.83 -14.02
CA GLY A 75 16.38 -4.16 -14.71
C GLY A 75 17.33 -3.44 -13.76
N ARG A 76 18.46 -2.97 -14.29
CA ARG A 76 19.50 -2.26 -13.52
C ARG A 76 18.95 -1.10 -12.70
N SER A 77 18.14 -0.23 -13.30
CA SER A 77 17.55 0.92 -12.58
C SER A 77 16.74 0.51 -11.33
N CYS A 78 15.99 -0.59 -11.40
CA CYS A 78 15.25 -1.10 -10.23
C CYS A 78 16.18 -1.78 -9.22
N ALA A 79 17.27 -2.41 -9.67
CA ALA A 79 18.29 -2.97 -8.79
C ALA A 79 19.05 -1.87 -8.05
N ASP A 80 19.51 -0.85 -8.75
CA ASP A 80 20.22 0.30 -8.19
C ASP A 80 19.33 1.08 -7.22
N SER A 81 18.05 1.28 -7.55
CA SER A 81 17.09 1.93 -6.65
C SER A 81 16.85 1.11 -5.37
N ALA A 82 16.78 -0.22 -5.48
CA ALA A 82 16.67 -1.10 -4.32
C ALA A 82 17.95 -1.11 -3.47
N MET A 83 19.13 -0.99 -4.08
CA MET A 83 20.41 -0.87 -3.38
C MET A 83 20.60 0.51 -2.72
N ALA A 84 20.17 1.59 -3.36
CA ALA A 84 20.21 2.93 -2.78
C ALA A 84 19.26 3.04 -1.57
N ALA A 85 18.09 2.38 -1.63
CA ALA A 85 17.16 2.28 -0.52
C ALA A 85 17.73 1.52 0.69
N THR A 86 18.67 0.60 0.47
CA THR A 86 19.33 -0.17 1.55
C THR A 86 20.58 0.54 2.10
N ASN A 87 21.30 1.29 1.28
CA ASN A 87 22.56 1.96 1.65
C ASN A 87 22.42 3.41 2.15
N SER A 88 21.21 3.98 2.19
CA SER A 88 20.98 5.35 2.73
C SER A 88 21.06 5.45 4.26
N SER A 89 21.68 4.46 4.92
CA SER A 89 21.91 4.43 6.37
C SER A 89 23.40 4.35 6.70
N SER A 90 24.23 5.32 6.25
CA SER A 90 25.53 5.64 6.86
C SER A 90 26.17 6.89 6.23
N ALA A 91 26.47 7.89 7.06
CA ALA A 91 27.68 8.68 6.93
C ALA A 91 28.36 8.74 8.32
N PRO A 92 29.70 8.74 8.39
CA PRO A 92 30.44 8.29 9.56
C PRO A 92 30.92 9.45 10.44
N ASN A 93 30.93 9.28 11.77
CA ASN A 93 32.15 9.44 12.56
C ASN A 93 32.03 8.91 14.00
N SER A 94 33.18 8.46 14.51
CA SER A 94 33.55 8.30 15.93
C SER A 94 33.11 7.04 16.68
N THR A 95 33.96 6.03 16.58
CA THR A 95 34.59 5.29 17.69
C THR A 95 33.81 5.21 19.00
N THR A 96 33.16 4.08 19.27
CA THR A 96 33.34 3.30 20.52
C THR A 96 32.76 1.90 20.31
N THR A 97 33.55 0.93 20.72
CA THR A 97 33.37 -0.52 20.71
C THR A 97 32.07 -0.98 21.39
N SER A 98 31.14 -1.56 20.64
CA SER A 98 30.21 -2.57 21.19
C SER A 98 29.60 -3.39 20.07
N THR A 99 30.01 -4.65 20.06
CA THR A 99 29.56 -5.75 19.21
C THR A 99 28.06 -5.99 19.38
N THR A 100 27.24 -5.64 18.39
CA THR A 100 25.97 -6.34 18.16
C THR A 100 25.64 -6.32 16.67
N SER A 101 25.71 -7.50 16.08
CA SER A 101 25.39 -7.82 14.70
C SER A 101 24.00 -7.31 14.33
N GLN A 102 23.92 -6.22 13.55
CA GLN A 102 22.68 -5.84 12.88
C GLN A 102 22.43 -6.81 11.72
N THR A 103 21.88 -7.97 12.06
CA THR A 103 21.21 -8.82 11.10
C THR A 103 20.08 -7.99 10.48
N HIS A 104 20.01 -7.92 9.15
CA HIS A 104 18.84 -7.39 8.44
C HIS A 104 17.62 -8.26 8.77
N SER A 105 16.99 -8.01 9.91
CA SER A 105 15.80 -8.71 10.35
C SER A 105 14.64 -8.30 9.45
N LYS A 106 13.99 -9.31 8.85
CA LYS A 106 12.76 -9.13 8.06
C LYS A 106 11.77 -8.22 8.81
N PRO A 107 11.08 -7.28 8.12
CA PRO A 107 10.12 -6.41 8.77
C PRO A 107 9.06 -7.21 9.52
N LYS A 108 8.72 -6.78 10.74
CA LYS A 108 7.67 -7.42 11.53
C LYS A 108 6.32 -7.26 10.85
N THR A 109 5.48 -8.28 10.98
CA THR A 109 4.12 -8.31 10.42
C THR A 109 3.13 -8.74 11.48
N ASP A 110 3.37 -8.39 12.73
CA ASP A 110 2.49 -8.66 13.86
C ASP A 110 1.27 -7.73 13.86
N CYS A 111 0.21 -8.14 14.55
CA CYS A 111 -1.00 -7.36 14.74
C CYS A 111 -0.71 -6.07 15.51
N LEU A 112 -1.13 -4.91 14.98
CA LEU A 112 -0.91 -3.60 15.61
C LEU A 112 -1.66 -3.38 16.93
N ARG A 113 -2.55 -4.30 17.33
CA ARG A 113 -3.25 -4.23 18.62
C ARG A 113 -2.61 -5.14 19.66
N CYS A 114 -2.43 -6.41 19.34
CA CYS A 114 -1.99 -7.40 20.32
C CYS A 114 -0.48 -7.65 20.28
N HIS A 115 0.19 -7.40 19.14
CA HIS A 115 1.62 -7.69 18.91
C HIS A 115 2.03 -9.16 19.14
N LYS A 116 1.08 -10.08 19.23
CA LYS A 116 1.32 -11.50 19.56
C LYS A 116 1.39 -12.39 18.33
N VAL A 117 0.57 -12.10 17.32
CA VAL A 117 0.38 -12.96 16.15
C VAL A 117 0.44 -12.11 14.88
N PRO A 118 0.77 -12.70 13.72
CA PRO A 118 0.78 -11.98 12.46
C PRO A 118 -0.55 -11.29 12.15
N LYS A 119 -0.48 -10.12 11.51
CA LYS A 119 -1.64 -9.45 10.92
C LYS A 119 -2.17 -10.24 9.72
N LEU A 120 -3.43 -10.04 9.36
CA LEU A 120 -3.98 -10.57 8.12
C LEU A 120 -3.35 -9.86 6.90
N SER A 121 -3.51 -10.41 5.69
CA SER A 121 -2.95 -9.83 4.46
C SER A 121 -3.38 -8.37 4.30
N ASP A 122 -4.69 -8.14 4.40
CA ASP A 122 -5.34 -6.88 4.07
C ASP A 122 -5.82 -6.11 5.31
N SER A 123 -5.48 -6.58 6.51
CA SER A 123 -5.76 -5.89 7.77
C SER A 123 -4.46 -5.59 8.53
N PRO A 124 -4.41 -4.49 9.30
CA PRO A 124 -3.36 -4.26 10.29
C PRO A 124 -3.53 -5.12 11.55
N PHE A 125 -4.63 -5.85 11.66
CA PHE A 125 -4.97 -6.67 12.82
C PHE A 125 -4.98 -8.16 12.45
N CYS A 126 -4.89 -9.02 13.47
CA CYS A 126 -4.95 -10.47 13.29
C CYS A 126 -6.37 -11.03 13.17
N GLY A 127 -7.39 -10.21 13.37
CA GLY A 127 -8.80 -10.61 13.28
C GLY A 127 -9.75 -9.59 13.92
N GLN A 128 -11.05 -9.85 13.75
CA GLN A 128 -12.13 -8.94 14.11
C GLN A 128 -12.07 -8.50 15.58
N ALA A 129 -11.75 -9.40 16.51
CA ALA A 129 -11.67 -9.06 17.93
C ALA A 129 -10.65 -7.95 18.24
N CYS A 130 -9.49 -7.96 17.57
CA CYS A 130 -8.48 -6.90 17.73
C CYS A 130 -8.92 -5.60 17.05
N GLU A 131 -9.58 -5.72 15.90
CA GLU A 131 -10.13 -4.58 15.17
C GLU A 131 -11.24 -3.87 15.97
N ASP A 132 -12.21 -4.62 16.49
CA ASP A 132 -13.29 -4.11 17.33
C ASP A 132 -12.75 -3.50 18.63
N ALA A 133 -11.76 -4.14 19.26
CA ALA A 133 -11.16 -3.61 20.49
C ALA A 133 -10.50 -2.25 20.29
N VAL A 134 -9.93 -2.04 19.10
CA VAL A 134 -9.39 -0.75 18.69
C VAL A 134 -10.50 0.23 18.31
N GLY A 135 -11.48 -0.23 17.53
CA GLY A 135 -12.63 0.57 17.08
C GLY A 135 -13.51 1.10 18.21
N ARG A 136 -13.63 0.36 19.33
CA ARG A 136 -14.33 0.83 20.55
C ARG A 136 -13.72 2.09 21.16
N ASN A 137 -12.44 2.35 20.91
CA ASN A 137 -11.73 3.54 21.38
C ASN A 137 -11.66 4.65 20.32
N ALA A 138 -12.34 4.50 19.19
CA ALA A 138 -12.31 5.49 18.12
C ALA A 138 -13.09 6.77 18.48
N PRO A 139 -12.66 7.96 17.99
CA PRO A 139 -11.50 8.19 17.13
C PRO A 139 -10.19 8.13 17.93
N THR A 140 -9.21 7.42 17.43
CA THR A 140 -7.89 7.29 18.09
C THR A 140 -6.77 7.06 17.08
N ILE A 141 -5.53 7.05 17.55
CA ILE A 141 -4.33 6.75 16.76
C ILE A 141 -3.56 5.60 17.40
N ILE A 142 -2.94 4.76 16.57
CA ILE A 142 -2.07 3.67 17.01
C ILE A 142 -0.68 3.88 16.44
N ASP A 143 0.34 3.85 17.30
CA ASP A 143 1.75 3.91 16.88
C ASP A 143 2.08 2.67 16.04
N ILE A 144 2.70 2.89 14.88
CA ILE A 144 3.22 1.80 14.06
C ILE A 144 4.72 1.67 14.40
N PRO A 145 5.17 0.54 14.97
CA PRO A 145 6.57 0.35 15.33
C PRO A 145 7.51 0.51 14.12
N HIS A 146 8.70 1.08 14.34
CA HIS A 146 9.65 1.40 13.28
C HIS A 146 10.14 0.17 12.50
N ASP A 147 10.14 -1.00 13.12
CA ASP A 147 10.50 -2.30 12.54
C ASP A 147 9.32 -3.03 11.88
N HIS A 148 8.12 -2.45 11.92
CA HIS A 148 6.92 -3.02 11.32
C HIS A 148 6.85 -2.77 9.81
N SER A 149 6.33 -3.76 9.07
CA SER A 149 6.17 -3.73 7.61
C SER A 149 5.35 -2.54 7.11
N MET A 150 4.29 -2.14 7.83
CA MET A 150 3.51 -0.95 7.48
C MET A 150 4.31 0.34 7.64
N PHE A 151 5.17 0.44 8.64
CA PHE A 151 6.03 1.62 8.82
C PHE A 151 6.94 1.76 7.61
N LYS A 152 7.63 0.67 7.23
CA LYS A 152 8.52 0.65 6.06
C LYS A 152 7.77 0.96 4.77
N ASN A 153 6.57 0.41 4.60
CA ASN A 153 5.75 0.66 3.42
C ASN A 153 5.33 2.14 3.29
N VAL A 154 4.86 2.76 4.37
CA VAL A 154 4.46 4.17 4.37
C VAL A 154 5.68 5.09 4.23
N GLN A 155 6.76 4.80 4.96
CA GLN A 155 8.03 5.54 4.85
C GLN A 155 8.56 5.52 3.41
N HIS A 156 8.56 4.35 2.77
CA HIS A 156 9.01 4.23 1.38
C HIS A 156 8.14 5.04 0.42
N GLN A 157 6.81 5.02 0.59
CA GLN A 157 5.91 5.85 -0.21
C GLN A 157 6.14 7.35 0.01
N PHE A 158 6.38 7.77 1.25
CA PHE A 158 6.72 9.15 1.58
C PHE A 158 8.01 9.58 0.86
N GLN A 159 9.05 8.75 0.92
CA GLN A 159 10.33 9.00 0.25
C GLN A 159 10.17 9.06 -1.28
N LEU A 160 9.40 8.14 -1.87
CA LEU A 160 9.14 8.12 -3.31
C LEU A 160 8.30 9.32 -3.79
N GLY A 161 7.37 9.79 -2.95
CA GLY A 161 6.52 10.95 -3.22
C GLY A 161 7.18 12.29 -2.90
N TRP A 162 8.39 12.29 -2.34
CA TRP A 162 9.13 13.52 -2.05
C TRP A 162 9.68 14.11 -3.34
N ARG A 163 9.07 15.20 -3.82
CA ARG A 163 9.48 15.92 -5.04
C ARG A 163 10.11 17.27 -4.77
N HIS A 164 10.25 17.65 -3.51
CA HIS A 164 10.87 18.91 -3.13
C HIS A 164 12.39 18.88 -3.35
N ASN A 165 12.98 20.04 -3.68
CA ASN A 165 14.41 20.19 -3.92
C ASN A 165 15.29 20.13 -2.65
N THR A 166 14.70 19.82 -1.50
CA THR A 166 15.42 19.66 -0.23
C THR A 166 15.60 18.19 0.08
N ARG A 167 16.52 17.89 1.00
CA ARG A 167 16.69 16.52 1.52
C ARG A 167 15.36 16.03 2.10
N CYS A 168 14.94 14.84 1.67
CA CYS A 168 13.77 14.17 2.22
C CYS A 168 13.94 14.00 3.75
N PRO A 169 12.99 14.47 4.57
CA PRO A 169 13.13 14.44 6.01
C PRO A 169 13.07 13.00 6.54
N THR A 170 13.68 12.78 7.70
CA THR A 170 13.64 11.48 8.37
C THR A 170 12.29 11.28 9.05
N VAL A 171 11.60 10.18 8.70
CA VAL A 171 10.33 9.81 9.32
C VAL A 171 10.59 9.31 10.75
N ARG A 172 10.11 10.04 11.75
CA ARG A 172 10.32 9.70 13.17
C ARG A 172 9.25 8.75 13.73
N LYS A 173 7.99 8.99 13.35
CA LYS A 173 6.81 8.26 13.80
C LYS A 173 5.83 8.15 12.64
N ILE A 174 5.03 7.08 12.66
CA ILE A 174 3.89 6.89 11.76
C ILE A 174 2.76 6.33 12.62
N TYR A 175 1.61 7.00 12.57
CA TYR A 175 0.42 6.53 13.25
C TYR A 175 -0.61 5.96 12.27
N LYS A 176 -1.32 4.90 12.66
CA LYS A 176 -2.57 4.52 12.02
C LYS A 176 -3.71 5.26 12.69
N ILE A 177 -4.45 6.04 11.91
CA ILE A 177 -5.72 6.64 12.35
C ILE A 177 -6.80 5.56 12.39
N ILE A 178 -7.50 5.50 13.51
CA ILE A 178 -8.66 4.66 13.73
C ILE A 178 -9.88 5.56 13.79
N LEU A 179 -10.69 5.50 12.75
CA LEU A 179 -11.92 6.27 12.63
C LEU A 179 -13.08 5.57 13.34
N ARG A 180 -14.11 6.34 13.68
CA ARG A 180 -15.37 5.78 14.18
C ARG A 180 -16.04 4.91 13.10
N SER A 181 -16.75 3.88 13.53
CA SER A 181 -17.41 2.92 12.63
C SER A 181 -18.38 3.59 11.66
N ASP A 182 -19.15 4.59 12.10
CA ASP A 182 -20.10 5.32 11.26
C ASP A 182 -19.42 6.08 10.11
N ILE A 183 -18.22 6.57 10.34
CA ILE A 183 -17.44 7.31 9.33
C ILE A 183 -16.78 6.34 8.36
N SER A 184 -16.17 5.27 8.89
CA SER A 184 -15.60 4.21 8.06
C SER A 184 -16.66 3.53 7.18
N GLN A 185 -17.88 3.30 7.69
CA GLN A 185 -18.98 2.74 6.92
C GLN A 185 -19.46 3.68 5.81
N LYS A 186 -19.61 4.98 6.09
CA LYS A 186 -19.96 5.97 5.05
C LYS A 186 -18.93 6.03 3.93
N TYR A 187 -17.65 5.99 4.28
CA TYR A 187 -16.57 5.94 3.30
C TYR A 187 -16.64 4.66 2.46
N GLN A 188 -16.83 3.51 3.12
CA GLN A 188 -16.93 2.22 2.44
C GLN A 188 -18.10 2.18 1.47
N GLN A 189 -19.26 2.68 1.89
CA GLN A 189 -20.46 2.77 1.06
C GLN A 189 -20.20 3.67 -0.16
N TYR A 190 -19.62 4.86 0.04
CA TYR A 190 -19.26 5.74 -1.07
C TYR A 190 -18.30 5.08 -2.06
N ARG A 191 -17.27 4.38 -1.57
CA ARG A 191 -16.33 3.65 -2.42
C ARG A 191 -17.04 2.57 -3.23
N ASP A 192 -17.94 1.82 -2.61
CA ASP A 192 -18.66 0.72 -3.26
C ASP A 192 -19.64 1.25 -4.31
N ASP A 193 -20.27 2.40 -4.08
CA ASP A 193 -21.11 3.09 -5.07
C ASP A 193 -20.30 3.58 -6.26
N VAL A 194 -19.11 4.18 -6.03
CA VAL A 194 -18.18 4.59 -7.10
C VAL A 194 -17.69 3.38 -7.90
N GLU A 195 -17.36 2.29 -7.23
CA GLU A 195 -16.96 1.04 -7.89
C GLU A 195 -18.10 0.45 -8.72
N LYS A 196 -19.33 0.45 -8.20
CA LYS A 196 -20.51 -0.03 -8.91
C LYS A 196 -20.78 0.79 -10.19
N ALA A 197 -20.51 2.10 -10.15
CA ALA A 197 -20.70 2.98 -11.29
C ALA A 197 -19.57 2.86 -12.33
N GLY A 198 -18.31 2.73 -11.91
CA GLY A 198 -17.14 2.82 -12.79
C GLY A 198 -16.44 1.49 -13.11
N ASN A 199 -16.71 0.42 -12.35
CA ASN A 199 -16.11 -0.90 -12.51
C ASN A 199 -14.56 -0.88 -12.57
N PHE A 200 -13.93 -0.10 -11.68
CA PHE A 200 -12.49 0.17 -11.73
C PHE A 200 -11.65 -1.09 -11.45
N LYS A 201 -12.15 -2.07 -10.67
CA LYS A 201 -11.46 -3.34 -10.43
C LYS A 201 -11.22 -4.16 -11.70
N ALA A 202 -11.95 -3.90 -12.78
CA ALA A 202 -11.71 -4.59 -14.05
C ALA A 202 -10.35 -4.22 -14.66
N ASP A 203 -9.84 -3.03 -14.37
CA ASP A 203 -8.51 -2.59 -14.77
C ASP A 203 -7.48 -3.03 -13.71
N PRO A 204 -6.46 -3.83 -14.08
CA PRO A 204 -5.42 -4.29 -13.14
C PRO A 204 -4.55 -3.15 -12.58
N THR A 205 -4.63 -1.94 -13.14
CA THR A 205 -3.87 -0.76 -12.71
C THR A 205 -4.64 0.13 -11.74
N MET A 206 -5.95 -0.13 -11.55
CA MET A 206 -6.82 0.67 -10.71
C MET A 206 -7.24 -0.07 -9.45
N THR A 207 -7.45 0.71 -8.40
CA THR A 207 -7.98 0.26 -7.11
C THR A 207 -9.49 0.41 -7.10
N ALA A 208 -10.14 -0.35 -6.21
CA ALA A 208 -11.58 -0.26 -5.99
C ALA A 208 -12.01 1.19 -5.73
N GLY A 209 -13.07 1.65 -6.40
CA GLY A 209 -13.59 3.00 -6.26
C GLY A 209 -12.62 4.10 -6.74
N ASN A 210 -11.65 3.74 -7.60
CA ASN A 210 -10.59 4.66 -8.05
C ASN A 210 -9.83 5.33 -6.88
N GLU A 211 -9.63 4.59 -5.78
CA GLU A 211 -8.99 5.10 -4.57
C GLU A 211 -7.52 5.44 -4.79
N LYS A 212 -7.14 6.69 -4.53
CA LYS A 212 -5.74 7.13 -4.58
C LYS A 212 -5.30 7.65 -3.21
N ARG A 213 -4.14 7.16 -2.75
CA ARG A 213 -3.48 7.75 -1.58
C ARG A 213 -2.94 9.14 -1.95
N ARG A 214 -3.12 10.09 -1.05
CA ARG A 214 -2.67 11.48 -1.19
C ARG A 214 -1.97 11.94 0.09
N TRP A 215 -1.20 13.01 0.00
CA TRP A 215 -0.52 13.63 1.13
C TRP A 215 -1.21 14.93 1.53
N HIS A 216 -1.34 15.14 2.83
CA HIS A 216 -1.85 16.39 3.40
C HIS A 216 -0.94 16.79 4.56
N GLY A 217 -0.22 17.91 4.40
CA GLY A 217 0.58 18.51 5.45
C GLY A 217 -0.27 19.37 6.37
N THR A 218 -0.06 19.28 7.68
CA THR A 218 -0.72 20.14 8.66
C THR A 218 0.22 20.50 9.80
N ARG A 219 -0.10 21.56 10.55
CA ARG A 219 0.66 21.97 11.73
C ARG A 219 0.27 21.10 12.92
N LYS A 220 1.26 20.72 13.73
CA LYS A 220 1.04 20.06 15.02
C LYS A 220 0.96 21.11 16.12
N ASP A 221 -0.26 21.46 16.50
CA ASP A 221 -0.53 22.44 17.57
C ASP A 221 -0.93 21.77 18.90
N CYS A 222 -0.76 20.45 19.03
CA CYS A 222 -1.08 19.66 20.22
C CYS A 222 -0.09 18.54 20.46
N ASN A 223 -0.15 17.92 21.64
CA ASN A 223 0.72 16.80 22.01
C ASN A 223 0.24 15.45 21.44
N LEU A 224 -0.61 15.47 20.41
CA LEU A 224 -1.10 14.25 19.76
C LEU A 224 0.10 13.43 19.25
N GLY A 225 0.14 12.17 19.67
CA GLY A 225 1.23 11.25 19.33
C GLY A 225 2.52 11.47 20.13
N ASP A 226 2.53 12.32 21.17
CA ASP A 226 3.69 12.42 22.06
C ASP A 226 3.65 11.35 23.16
N PRO A 227 4.81 10.80 23.56
CA PRO A 227 4.90 9.97 24.75
C PRO A 227 4.44 10.82 25.94
N ASN A 228 3.48 10.30 26.72
CA ASN A 228 2.84 10.95 27.88
C ASN A 228 1.69 11.92 27.58
N SER A 229 1.31 12.15 26.32
CA SER A 229 -0.05 12.63 26.04
C SER A 229 -1.02 11.46 26.29
N MET A 230 -2.19 11.71 26.90
CA MET A 230 -3.23 10.67 27.06
C MET A 230 -3.39 9.93 25.73
N GLN A 231 -2.97 8.67 25.69
CA GLN A 231 -2.78 7.92 24.44
C GLN A 231 -3.96 8.12 23.49
N GLY A 232 -3.71 8.81 22.36
CA GLY A 232 -4.66 8.94 21.26
C GLY A 232 -5.91 9.78 21.54
N ALA A 233 -5.98 10.54 22.65
CA ALA A 233 -7.08 11.44 22.91
C ALA A 233 -6.98 12.71 22.04
N THR A 234 -7.99 12.95 21.21
CA THR A 234 -8.10 14.22 20.48
C THR A 234 -8.34 15.37 21.45
N CYS A 235 -7.68 16.51 21.25
CA CYS A 235 -7.98 17.70 22.06
C CYS A 235 -9.43 18.16 21.82
N ALA A 236 -10.13 18.56 22.89
CA ALA A 236 -11.50 19.09 22.79
C ALA A 236 -11.58 20.43 22.02
N THR A 237 -10.46 21.11 21.82
CA THR A 237 -10.41 22.43 21.17
C THR A 237 -10.54 22.31 19.65
N ARG A 238 -11.61 22.85 19.07
CA ARG A 238 -11.91 22.87 17.63
C ARG A 238 -10.91 23.67 16.75
N ARG A 239 -9.87 24.27 17.33
CA ARG A 239 -8.89 25.11 16.61
C ARG A 239 -7.69 24.34 16.04
N ARG A 240 -7.58 23.04 16.31
CA ARG A 240 -6.39 22.26 15.94
C ARG A 240 -6.69 21.33 14.78
N VAL A 241 -6.21 21.69 13.58
CA VAL A 241 -6.53 21.02 12.31
C VAL A 241 -6.32 19.51 12.39
N ALA A 242 -5.20 19.04 12.95
CA ALA A 242 -4.94 17.60 13.14
C ALA A 242 -6.00 16.89 13.99
N CYS A 243 -6.44 17.47 15.11
CA CYS A 243 -7.49 16.87 15.95
C CYS A 243 -8.86 16.92 15.26
N VAL A 244 -9.15 17.95 14.46
CA VAL A 244 -10.40 18.01 13.72
C VAL A 244 -10.43 16.95 12.61
N ILE A 245 -9.32 16.77 11.88
CA ILE A 245 -9.15 15.67 10.91
C ILE A 245 -9.40 14.31 11.58
N LEU A 246 -8.82 14.07 12.77
CA LEU A 246 -9.04 12.82 13.52
C LEU A 246 -10.46 12.64 14.01
N SER A 247 -11.11 13.72 14.46
CA SER A 247 -12.52 13.69 14.87
C SER A 247 -13.47 13.43 13.69
N ALA A 248 -12.93 13.50 12.47
CA ALA A 248 -13.60 13.33 11.19
C ALA A 248 -14.89 14.16 11.02
N ASN A 249 -14.96 15.27 11.76
CA ASN A 249 -15.78 16.43 11.44
C ASN A 249 -15.06 17.27 10.37
N LEU A 250 -14.66 16.65 9.26
CA LEU A 250 -14.05 17.36 8.14
C LEU A 250 -15.15 18.11 7.38
N SER A 251 -15.77 19.08 8.04
CA SER A 251 -16.59 20.08 7.40
C SER A 251 -15.64 21.02 6.64
N THR A 252 -16.06 21.47 5.46
CA THR A 252 -15.39 22.49 4.63
C THR A 252 -15.15 23.84 5.34
N SER A 253 -15.46 23.94 6.63
CA SER A 253 -15.34 25.12 7.49
C SER A 253 -14.03 25.20 8.30
N ILE A 254 -13.13 24.21 8.21
CA ILE A 254 -11.84 24.24 8.95
C ILE A 254 -10.84 25.07 8.15
N ASN A 255 -10.95 26.38 8.27
CA ASN A 255 -9.95 27.33 7.77
C ASN A 255 -8.70 27.24 8.64
N GLY A 256 -7.61 26.69 8.10
CA GLY A 256 -6.30 27.23 8.46
C GLY A 256 -6.22 28.66 7.92
N GLU A 257 -5.60 29.59 8.65
CA GLU A 257 -5.32 30.91 8.11
C GLU A 257 -4.62 30.77 6.76
N ARG A 258 -5.20 31.46 5.76
CA ARG A 258 -4.77 31.48 4.36
C ARG A 258 -3.25 31.61 4.25
N THR A 259 -2.58 30.57 3.75
CA THR A 259 -1.34 30.75 3.00
C THR A 259 -1.73 30.87 1.53
N GLN A 260 -1.42 32.01 0.92
CA GLN A 260 -1.77 32.44 -0.44
C GLN A 260 -1.30 31.47 -1.55
N ALA A 261 -2.02 30.37 -1.75
CA ALA A 261 -1.93 29.58 -2.97
C ALA A 261 -3.34 29.09 -3.32
N GLY A 262 -3.92 29.64 -4.39
CA GLY A 262 -5.22 29.22 -4.94
C GLY A 262 -6.35 30.23 -4.77
N GLU A 263 -6.20 31.46 -5.27
CA GLU A 263 -7.34 32.30 -5.61
C GLU A 263 -8.06 31.70 -6.83
N ASP A 264 -8.83 30.62 -6.65
CA ASP A 264 -10.03 30.33 -7.49
C ASP A 264 -10.75 29.00 -7.19
N SER A 265 -10.31 28.20 -6.23
CA SER A 265 -11.04 26.99 -5.85
C SER A 265 -11.76 27.21 -4.53
N GLY A 266 -13.09 27.09 -4.55
CA GLY A 266 -13.95 27.23 -3.37
C GLY A 266 -13.52 26.37 -2.17
N ARG A 267 -14.21 26.54 -1.02
CA ARG A 267 -13.93 25.94 0.31
C ARG A 267 -13.67 24.41 0.30
N ASN A 268 -12.50 23.98 -0.16
CA ASN A 268 -12.14 22.58 -0.40
C ASN A 268 -10.82 22.21 0.32
N LEU A 269 -10.73 20.96 0.77
CA LEU A 269 -9.49 20.39 1.30
C LEU A 269 -8.50 20.15 0.14
N HIS A 270 -7.29 20.67 0.28
CA HIS A 270 -6.22 20.44 -0.69
C HIS A 270 -5.40 19.21 -0.28
N VAL A 271 -5.25 18.28 -1.24
CA VAL A 271 -4.47 17.06 -1.09
C VAL A 271 -3.55 16.89 -2.30
N GLY A 272 -2.26 16.63 -2.05
CA GLY A 272 -1.25 16.47 -3.11
C GLY A 272 -1.14 15.02 -3.58
N HIS A 273 -0.88 14.82 -4.87
CA HIS A 273 -0.41 13.53 -5.37
C HIS A 273 1.01 13.26 -4.89
N ASP A 274 1.85 14.27 -5.03
CA ASP A 274 3.22 14.34 -4.59
C ASP A 274 3.31 15.24 -3.36
N ILE A 275 4.43 15.17 -2.66
CA ILE A 275 4.71 16.03 -1.50
C ILE A 275 5.38 17.29 -2.04
N GLU A 276 4.55 18.27 -2.37
CA GLU A 276 4.95 19.59 -2.86
C GLU A 276 4.94 20.57 -1.68
N GLY A 277 6.13 21.07 -1.32
CA GLY A 277 6.37 21.83 -0.10
C GLY A 277 6.19 23.33 -0.27
N GLU A 278 5.08 23.81 -0.82
CA GLU A 278 4.85 25.25 -0.83
C GLU A 278 4.60 25.78 0.59
N ARG A 279 5.67 26.35 1.17
CA ARG A 279 5.72 27.18 2.40
C ARG A 279 5.30 26.51 3.71
N LEU A 280 5.98 25.43 4.11
CA LEU A 280 5.91 24.95 5.50
C LEU A 280 7.31 24.85 6.11
N HIS A 281 7.51 25.61 7.19
CA HIS A 281 8.77 25.79 7.91
C HIS A 281 9.35 24.43 8.37
N PRO A 282 10.69 24.24 8.39
CA PRO A 282 11.32 22.91 8.46
C PRO A 282 11.16 22.11 9.77
N GLN A 283 10.43 22.62 10.77
CA GLN A 283 10.59 22.17 12.16
C GLN A 283 9.57 21.12 12.62
N HIS A 284 8.41 20.94 11.98
CA HIS A 284 7.39 20.02 12.52
C HIS A 284 6.56 19.33 11.43
N TRP A 285 7.06 18.19 10.96
CA TRP A 285 6.21 17.19 10.29
C TRP A 285 5.74 16.18 11.35
N THR A 286 4.43 16.00 11.47
CA THR A 286 3.85 14.88 12.22
C THR A 286 3.04 14.06 11.23
N LEU A 287 3.47 12.82 11.02
CA LEU A 287 2.75 11.77 10.31
C LEU A 287 2.14 10.82 11.34
#